data_AF-A0A022RRC8-F1
#
_entry.id   AF-A0A022RRC8-F1
#
_cell.length_a   1.000
_cell.length_b   1.000
_cell.length_c   1.000
_cell.angle_alpha   90.00
_cell.angle_beta   90.00
_cell.angle_gamma   90.00
#
_symmetry.space_group_name_H-M   'P 1'
#
loop_
_entity.id
_entity.type
_entity.pdbx_description
1 polymer ?
#
loop_
_entity_poly.entity_id
_entity_poly.type
_entity_poly.pdbx_seq_one_letter_code
_entity_poly.pdbx_strand_id
1 'polypeptide(L)'
;MSVSPIVSAAVSTALINAENAVARVLPAMDAVVKVFCVHTEPNFSLPWQRKRQYSSSSSGFVIKGRRVLTNAHSVEHYTQVKLKKRGSDTKYVATVLAIGTECDI
;
A
#
# COMPACT_ATOMS: atom_id res chain seq x y z
N MET A 1 49.32 -39.19 8.98
CA MET A 1 48.84 -38.06 9.81
C MET A 1 47.77 -37.34 9.01
N SER A 2 46.51 -37.51 9.39
CA SER A 2 45.32 -36.96 8.75
C SER A 2 45.11 -35.50 9.16
N VAL A 3 45.05 -34.60 8.19
CA VAL A 3 44.58 -33.22 8.40
C VAL A 3 43.24 -33.05 7.69
N SER A 4 42.17 -33.04 8.48
CA SER A 4 40.80 -32.74 8.03
C SER A 4 40.65 -31.23 7.86
N PRO A 5 40.00 -30.73 6.80
CA PRO A 5 39.66 -29.32 6.73
C PRO A 5 38.40 -29.07 7.57
N ILE A 6 38.53 -28.26 8.61
CA ILE A 6 37.40 -27.63 9.30
C ILE A 6 36.84 -26.57 8.35
N VAL A 7 35.79 -26.90 7.62
CA VAL A 7 35.02 -25.91 6.87
C VAL A 7 34.29 -25.04 7.91
N SER A 8 34.72 -23.79 8.03
CA SER A 8 34.17 -22.78 8.94
C SER A 8 32.68 -22.54 8.65
N ALA A 9 31.82 -23.15 9.45
CA ALA A 9 30.36 -23.08 9.34
C ALA A 9 29.74 -21.72 9.76
N ALA A 10 30.57 -20.74 10.14
CA ALA A 10 30.10 -19.47 10.71
C ALA A 10 29.97 -18.32 9.69
N VAL A 11 30.56 -18.44 8.49
CA VAL A 11 30.56 -17.35 7.49
C VAL A 11 29.24 -17.25 6.71
N SER A 12 28.35 -18.25 6.78
CA SER A 12 27.26 -18.38 5.79
C SER A 12 25.84 -18.10 6.31
N THR A 13 25.56 -18.14 7.61
CA THR A 13 24.15 -18.06 8.08
C THR A 13 23.54 -16.66 7.95
N ALA A 14 24.33 -15.60 8.17
CA ALA A 14 23.85 -14.22 8.09
C ALA A 14 23.55 -13.78 6.66
N LEU A 15 24.42 -14.16 5.70
CA LEU A 15 24.22 -13.88 4.28
C LEU A 15 23.02 -14.64 3.70
N ILE A 16 22.88 -15.93 4.05
CA ILE A 16 21.72 -16.75 3.65
C ILE A 16 20.41 -16.19 4.23
N ASN A 17 20.41 -15.71 5.48
CA ASN A 17 19.25 -15.06 6.07
C ASN A 17 18.90 -13.72 5.40
N ALA A 18 19.91 -12.93 5.03
CA ALA A 18 19.71 -11.67 4.32
C ALA A 18 19.14 -11.89 2.91
N GLU A 19 19.67 -12.85 2.16
CA GLU A 19 19.16 -13.22 0.82
C GLU A 19 17.71 -13.72 0.90
N ASN A 20 17.40 -14.57 1.88
CA ASN A 20 16.04 -15.05 2.12
C ASN A 20 15.08 -13.92 2.51
N ALA A 21 15.53 -12.92 3.28
CA ALA A 21 14.72 -11.75 3.62
C ALA A 21 14.42 -10.91 2.37
N VAL A 22 15.44 -10.61 1.55
CA VAL A 22 15.27 -9.85 0.29
C VAL A 22 14.33 -10.60 -0.68
N ALA A 23 14.48 -11.92 -0.80
CA ALA A 23 13.64 -12.75 -1.64
C ALA A 23 12.16 -12.76 -1.21
N ARG A 24 11.85 -12.59 0.09
CA ARG A 24 10.47 -12.45 0.59
C ARG A 24 9.91 -11.04 0.46
N VAL A 25 10.78 -10.02 0.54
CA VAL A 25 10.37 -8.60 0.48
C VAL A 25 9.92 -8.22 -0.93
N LEU A 26 10.61 -8.70 -1.97
CA LEU A 26 10.28 -8.33 -3.36
C LEU A 26 8.84 -8.70 -3.76
N PRO A 27 8.33 -9.93 -3.51
CA PRO A 27 6.94 -10.28 -3.76
C PRO A 27 5.95 -9.52 -2.87
N ALA A 28 6.32 -9.20 -1.63
CA ALA A 28 5.44 -8.48 -0.71
C ALA A 28 5.21 -7.02 -1.15
N MET A 29 6.22 -6.39 -1.75
CA MET A 29 6.12 -5.01 -2.25
C MET A 29 5.19 -4.89 -3.46
N ASP A 30 4.92 -5.97 -4.19
CA ASP A 30 4.01 -5.96 -5.34
C ASP A 30 2.53 -5.91 -4.93
N ALA A 31 2.23 -6.21 -3.67
CA ALA A 31 0.89 -6.06 -3.09
C ALA A 31 0.59 -4.61 -2.71
N VAL A 32 1.60 -3.74 -2.62
CA VAL A 32 1.43 -2.33 -2.27
C VAL A 32 1.04 -1.52 -3.51
N VAL A 33 0.00 -0.71 -3.37
CA VAL A 33 -0.55 0.15 -4.43
C VAL A 33 -0.53 1.60 -3.97
N LYS A 34 -0.33 2.51 -4.91
CA LYS A 34 -0.53 3.94 -4.67
C LYS A 34 -2.01 4.28 -4.90
N VAL A 35 -2.62 4.90 -3.89
CA VAL A 35 -4.00 5.38 -3.93
C VAL A 35 -3.99 6.83 -4.38
N PHE A 36 -4.83 7.16 -5.35
CA PHE A 36 -5.09 8.53 -5.79
C PHE A 36 -6.56 8.82 -5.51
N CYS A 37 -6.83 9.77 -4.64
CA CYS A 37 -8.19 10.17 -4.32
C CYS A 37 -8.41 11.61 -4.73
N VAL A 38 -9.60 11.88 -5.27
CA VAL A 38 -10.07 13.23 -5.51
C VAL A 38 -11.14 13.53 -4.47
N HIS A 39 -10.95 14.61 -3.72
CA HIS A 39 -11.77 14.98 -2.58
C HIS A 39 -12.62 16.20 -2.91
N THR A 40 -13.86 16.23 -2.43
CA THR A 40 -14.72 17.41 -2.53
C THR A 40 -15.47 17.57 -1.22
N GLU A 41 -14.82 18.25 -0.29
CA GLU A 41 -15.34 18.48 1.06
C GLU A 41 -16.59 19.37 1.05
N PRO A 42 -17.51 19.16 1.99
CA PRO A 42 -18.61 20.09 2.23
C PRO A 42 -18.10 21.42 2.82
N ASN A 43 -18.78 22.52 2.50
CA ASN A 43 -18.58 23.78 3.20
C ASN A 43 -19.57 23.87 4.36
N PHE A 44 -19.09 23.67 5.60
CA PHE A 44 -19.95 23.70 6.78
C PHE A 44 -20.52 25.10 7.09
N SER A 45 -19.87 26.17 6.64
CA SER A 45 -20.40 27.54 6.79
C SER A 45 -21.46 27.89 5.75
N LEU A 46 -21.39 27.28 4.56
CA LEU A 46 -22.32 27.48 3.44
C LEU A 46 -22.77 26.11 2.91
N PRO A 47 -23.75 25.45 3.55
CA PRO A 47 -24.05 24.02 3.33
C PRO A 47 -24.55 23.68 1.92
N TRP A 48 -24.99 24.67 1.15
CA TRP A 48 -25.35 24.51 -0.27
C TRP A 48 -24.12 24.51 -1.21
N GLN A 49 -22.92 24.82 -0.70
CA GLN A 49 -21.67 24.84 -1.47
C GLN A 49 -20.74 23.70 -1.08
N ARG A 50 -19.93 23.25 -2.05
CA ARG A 50 -18.76 22.40 -1.82
C ARG A 50 -17.49 23.24 -1.83
N LYS A 51 -16.46 22.79 -1.10
CA LYS A 51 -15.12 23.36 -1.21
C LYS A 51 -14.49 23.00 -2.55
N ARG A 52 -13.41 23.70 -2.90
CA ARG A 52 -12.62 23.42 -4.10
C ARG A 52 -12.13 21.97 -4.08
N GLN A 53 -12.30 21.29 -5.20
CA GLN A 53 -11.80 19.93 -5.39
C GLN A 53 -10.27 19.92 -5.38
N TYR A 54 -9.69 18.93 -4.68
CA TYR A 54 -8.26 18.67 -4.67
C TYR A 54 -7.98 17.18 -4.78
N SER A 55 -6.76 16.83 -5.17
CA SER A 55 -6.30 15.44 -5.26
C SER A 55 -5.28 15.14 -4.18
N SER A 56 -5.43 14.02 -3.50
CA SER A 56 -4.45 13.47 -2.58
C SER A 56 -3.84 12.18 -3.13
N SER A 57 -2.69 11.80 -2.57
CA SER A 57 -2.14 10.47 -2.81
C SER A 57 -1.79 9.80 -1.50
N SER A 58 -2.17 8.54 -1.37
CA SER A 58 -1.90 7.71 -0.20
C SER A 58 -1.38 6.34 -0.63
N SER A 59 -1.21 5.43 0.32
CA SER A 59 -0.80 4.05 0.11
C SER A 59 -1.93 3.11 0.52
N GLY A 60 -1.98 1.96 -0.14
CA GLY A 60 -2.85 0.86 0.24
C GLY A 60 -2.21 -0.46 -0.14
N PHE A 61 -2.82 -1.56 0.27
CA PHE A 61 -2.32 -2.88 -0.08
C PHE A 61 -3.46 -3.84 -0.44
N VAL A 62 -3.17 -4.72 -1.37
CA VAL A 62 -4.12 -5.73 -1.85
C VAL A 62 -4.29 -6.81 -0.80
N ILE A 63 -5.54 -7.11 -0.45
CA ILE A 63 -5.92 -8.19 0.45
C ILE A 63 -6.68 -9.28 -0.31
N LYS A 64 -6.92 -10.42 0.35
CA LYS A 64 -7.65 -11.54 -0.23
C LYS A 64 -9.03 -11.10 -0.73
N GLY A 65 -9.48 -11.70 -1.84
CA GLY A 65 -10.81 -11.44 -2.40
C GLY A 65 -10.90 -10.24 -3.34
N ARG A 66 -9.78 -9.84 -3.98
CA ARG A 66 -9.70 -8.71 -4.93
C ARG A 66 -10.13 -7.38 -4.28
N ARG A 67 -9.69 -7.16 -3.04
CA ARG A 67 -9.96 -5.94 -2.28
C ARG A 67 -8.65 -5.23 -1.96
N VAL A 68 -8.74 -3.95 -1.67
CA VAL A 68 -7.62 -3.13 -1.23
C VAL A 68 -7.99 -2.50 0.10
N LEU A 69 -7.06 -2.54 1.05
CA LEU A 69 -7.17 -1.83 2.31
C LEU A 69 -6.36 -0.54 2.22
N THR A 70 -6.94 0.55 2.72
CA THR A 70 -6.34 1.88 2.81
C THR A 70 -6.93 2.55 4.05
N ASN A 71 -6.38 3.69 4.45
CA ASN A 71 -6.98 4.45 5.53
C ASN A 71 -8.27 5.15 5.09
N ALA A 72 -9.23 5.29 6.01
CA ALA A 72 -10.49 5.98 5.76
C ALA A 72 -10.27 7.46 5.42
N HIS A 73 -9.39 8.16 6.15
CA HIS A 73 -9.08 9.57 5.88
C HIS A 73 -8.48 9.77 4.48
N SER A 74 -7.80 8.75 3.95
CA SER A 74 -7.20 8.82 2.61
C SER A 74 -8.26 8.84 1.50
N VAL A 75 -9.49 8.40 1.79
CA VAL A 75 -10.62 8.36 0.86
C VAL A 75 -11.83 9.13 1.40
N GLU A 76 -11.64 10.03 2.36
CA GLU A 76 -12.75 10.83 2.91
C GLU A 76 -13.34 11.76 1.84
N HIS A 77 -14.65 11.96 1.85
CA HIS A 77 -15.33 12.85 0.89
C HIS A 77 -14.92 12.62 -0.59
N TYR A 78 -14.61 11.37 -0.95
CA TYR A 78 -14.13 11.03 -2.29
C TYR A 78 -15.19 11.31 -3.36
N THR A 79 -14.75 11.81 -4.50
CA THR A 79 -15.53 11.83 -5.75
C THR A 79 -15.03 10.78 -6.74
N GLN A 80 -13.74 10.46 -6.69
CA GLN A 80 -13.13 9.43 -7.54
C GLN A 80 -11.89 8.85 -6.85
N VAL A 81 -11.79 7.51 -6.84
CA VAL A 81 -10.61 6.80 -6.34
C VAL A 81 -9.97 6.02 -7.49
N LYS A 82 -8.64 6.15 -7.61
CA LYS A 82 -7.83 5.40 -8.57
C LYS A 82 -6.66 4.72 -7.86
N LEU A 83 -6.26 3.56 -8.35
CA LEU A 83 -5.17 2.77 -7.81
C LEU A 83 -4.10 2.54 -8.88
N LYS A 84 -2.84 2.62 -8.49
CA LYS A 84 -1.68 2.33 -9.35
C LYS A 84 -0.82 1.26 -8.70
N LYS A 85 -0.59 0.15 -9.40
CA LYS A 85 0.35 -0.89 -8.95
C LYS A 85 1.80 -0.41 -9.13
N ARG A 86 2.68 -0.83 -8.23
CA ARG A 86 4.13 -0.65 -8.40
C ARG A 86 4.59 -1.25 -9.75
N GLY A 87 5.38 -0.48 -10.50
CA GLY A 87 5.91 -0.90 -11.81
C GLY A 87 4.92 -0.83 -12.99
N SER A 88 3.68 -0.41 -12.79
CA SER A 88 2.70 -0.19 -13.87
C SER A 88 2.28 1.27 -13.89
N ASP A 89 2.19 1.89 -15.07
CA ASP A 89 1.70 3.26 -15.23
C ASP A 89 0.18 3.38 -15.31
N THR A 90 -0.52 2.25 -15.40
CA THR A 90 -1.97 2.20 -15.49
C THR A 90 -2.61 2.55 -14.15
N LYS A 91 -3.55 3.50 -14.20
CA LYS A 91 -4.42 3.84 -13.07
C LYS A 91 -5.77 3.14 -13.24
N TYR A 92 -6.12 2.28 -12.31
CA TYR A 92 -7.39 1.56 -12.27
C TYR A 92 -8.40 2.33 -11.43
N VAL A 93 -9.64 2.45 -11.89
CA VAL A 93 -10.72 3.03 -11.08
C VAL A 93 -11.13 2.02 -10.01
N ALA A 94 -11.23 2.47 -8.77
CA ALA A 94 -11.66 1.65 -7.64
C ALA A 94 -13.01 2.11 -7.10
N THR A 95 -13.72 1.18 -6.47
CA THR A 95 -14.99 1.45 -5.77
C THR A 95 -14.76 1.27 -4.27
N VAL A 96 -15.21 2.22 -3.47
CA VAL A 96 -15.17 2.13 -2.02
C VAL A 96 -16.31 1.22 -1.55
N LEU A 97 -15.96 0.15 -0.84
CA LEU A 97 -16.94 -0.85 -0.38
C LEU A 97 -17.52 -0.51 1.00
N ALA A 98 -16.68 0.00 1.89
CA ALA A 98 -17.03 0.40 3.25
C ALA A 98 -16.01 1.45 3.74
N ILE A 99 -16.40 2.25 4.74
CA ILE A 99 -15.54 3.21 5.44
C ILE A 99 -15.83 3.06 6.94
N GLY A 100 -14.79 2.82 7.72
CA GLY A 100 -14.79 2.83 9.18
C GLY A 100 -13.98 4.01 9.70
N THR A 101 -14.62 5.18 9.83
CA THR A 101 -13.96 6.42 10.25
C THR A 101 -13.29 6.31 11.61
N GLU A 102 -13.93 5.65 12.58
CA GLU A 102 -13.43 5.51 13.96
C GLU A 102 -12.12 4.72 14.05
N CYS A 103 -11.93 3.72 13.17
CA CYS A 103 -10.72 2.91 13.11
C CYS A 103 -9.76 3.34 11.98
N ASP A 104 -10.13 4.36 11.22
CA ASP A 104 -9.40 4.87 10.05
C ASP A 104 -9.15 3.79 8.97
N ILE A 105 -10.18 3.02 8.58
CA ILE A 105 -10.09 1.93 7.58
C ILE A 105 -11.14 2.05 6.46
#